data_AF-H2ZPF1-F1
#
_entry.id   AF-H2ZPF1-F1
#
_cell.length_a   1.000
_cell.length_b   1.000
_cell.length_c   1.000
_cell.angle_alpha   90.00
_cell.angle_beta   90.00
_cell.angle_gamma   90.00
#
_symmetry.space_group_name_H-M   'P 1'
#
loop_
_entity.id
_entity.type
_entity.pdbx_description
1 polymer ?
#
loop_
_entity_poly.entity_id
_entity_poly.type
_entity_poly.pdbx_seq_one_letter_code
_entity_poly.pdbx_strand_id
1 'polypeptide(L)'
;KPWKPSKKNQGVIGVADIIKRQKWLAKKCSVKNEIHDDTVVIPDEFKGEDYTEEPAKSTKTKKNGKTCPKIKPVSAEDRYPKRNLAVVKYRDPKALKDDDFLYCDDCEKLYLGDCTLHGPCVNVEDTEIKMGLADRAKKTCPEGITVGPSGIR
;
A
#
# COMPACT_ATOMS: atom_id res chain seq x y z
N LYS A 1 -1.15 -44.37 -21.54
CA LYS A 1 -0.33 -43.91 -22.70
C LYS A 1 -0.36 -42.38 -22.76
N PRO A 2 0.76 -41.69 -23.00
CA PRO A 2 0.81 -40.22 -23.11
C PRO A 2 0.03 -39.73 -24.33
N TRP A 3 -0.63 -38.57 -24.22
CA TRP A 3 -1.32 -37.95 -25.36
C TRP A 3 -0.32 -37.55 -26.45
N LYS A 4 -0.64 -37.84 -27.71
CA LYS A 4 0.17 -37.44 -28.87
C LYS A 4 -0.69 -36.60 -29.83
N PRO A 5 -0.18 -35.46 -30.34
CA PRO A 5 -0.89 -34.62 -31.30
C PRO A 5 -1.07 -35.33 -32.66
N SER A 6 -2.09 -34.92 -33.42
CA SER A 6 -2.29 -35.39 -34.78
C SER A 6 -1.20 -34.86 -35.71
N LYS A 7 -0.61 -35.72 -36.57
CA LYS A 7 0.46 -35.35 -37.51
C LYS A 7 -0.03 -34.57 -38.75
N LYS A 8 -1.34 -34.33 -38.86
CA LYS A 8 -1.95 -33.82 -40.10
C LYS A 8 -1.65 -32.34 -40.38
N ASN A 9 -1.21 -31.59 -39.38
CA ASN A 9 -0.76 -30.20 -39.54
C ASN A 9 0.68 -30.11 -39.07
N GLN A 10 1.61 -29.76 -39.96
CA GLN A 10 3.02 -29.52 -39.64
C GLN A 10 3.12 -28.40 -38.58
N GLY A 11 3.37 -28.78 -37.32
CA GLY A 11 3.79 -27.86 -36.25
C GLY A 11 2.70 -27.04 -35.56
N VAL A 12 1.45 -27.01 -36.06
CA VAL A 12 0.37 -26.21 -35.44
C VAL A 12 -0.69 -27.10 -34.81
N ILE A 13 -0.85 -27.00 -33.49
CA ILE A 13 -1.85 -27.75 -32.73
C ILE A 13 -3.23 -27.12 -32.96
N GLY A 14 -4.13 -27.85 -33.62
CA GLY A 14 -5.49 -27.40 -33.85
C GLY A 14 -6.33 -27.34 -32.57
N VAL A 15 -7.35 -26.47 -32.55
CA VAL A 15 -8.25 -26.26 -31.39
C VAL A 15 -8.87 -27.58 -30.90
N ALA A 16 -9.26 -28.48 -31.80
CA ALA A 16 -9.81 -29.80 -31.44
C ALA A 16 -8.81 -30.68 -30.68
N ASP A 17 -7.52 -30.56 -30.97
CA ASP A 17 -6.45 -31.32 -30.30
C ASP A 17 -6.13 -30.71 -28.93
N ILE A 18 -6.21 -29.39 -28.79
CA ILE A 18 -6.15 -28.70 -27.49
C ILE A 18 -7.27 -29.19 -26.57
N ILE A 19 -8.51 -29.25 -27.08
CA ILE A 19 -9.67 -29.73 -26.30
C ILE A 19 -9.48 -31.19 -25.87
N LYS A 20 -8.98 -32.07 -26.77
CA LYS A 20 -8.70 -33.47 -26.42
C LYS A 20 -7.62 -33.59 -25.36
N ARG A 21 -6.56 -32.78 -25.43
CA ARG A 21 -5.50 -32.73 -24.42
C ARG A 21 -6.04 -32.27 -23.07
N GLN A 22 -6.86 -31.21 -23.03
CA GLN A 22 -7.49 -30.73 -21.80
C GLN A 22 -8.38 -31.80 -21.15
N LYS A 23 -9.21 -32.50 -21.94
CA LYS A 23 -10.04 -33.61 -21.44
C LYS A 23 -9.20 -34.77 -20.91
N TRP A 24 -8.06 -35.07 -21.53
CA TRP A 24 -7.12 -36.08 -21.05
C TRP A 24 -6.47 -35.65 -19.72
N LEU A 25 -6.04 -34.39 -19.60
CA LEU A 25 -5.48 -33.84 -18.37
C LEU A 25 -6.50 -33.85 -17.23
N ALA A 26 -7.75 -33.42 -17.48
CA ALA A 26 -8.81 -33.46 -16.48
C ALA A 26 -9.13 -34.87 -15.98
N LYS A 27 -9.02 -35.88 -16.86
CA LYS A 27 -9.21 -37.29 -16.48
C LYS A 27 -8.04 -37.88 -15.68
N LYS A 28 -6.85 -37.27 -15.76
CA LYS A 28 -5.62 -37.75 -15.10
C LYS A 28 -5.30 -36.99 -13.82
N CYS A 29 -5.64 -35.71 -13.74
CA CYS A 29 -5.59 -34.92 -12.51
C CYS A 29 -6.79 -35.28 -11.62
N SER A 30 -6.68 -36.39 -10.90
CA SER A 30 -7.52 -36.64 -9.73
C SER A 30 -6.91 -35.88 -8.54
N VAL A 31 -6.92 -34.55 -8.62
CA VAL A 31 -6.63 -33.73 -7.44
C VAL A 31 -7.88 -33.77 -6.59
N LYS A 32 -7.81 -34.44 -5.45
CA LYS A 32 -8.84 -34.33 -4.43
C LYS A 32 -8.79 -32.88 -3.97
N ASN A 33 -9.87 -32.13 -4.16
CA ASN A 33 -10.00 -30.82 -3.53
C ASN A 33 -10.19 -31.09 -2.04
N GLU A 34 -9.09 -31.23 -1.32
CA GLU A 34 -9.11 -31.12 0.13
C GLU A 34 -9.46 -29.67 0.44
N ILE A 35 -10.60 -29.51 1.10
CA ILE A 35 -11.08 -28.20 1.53
C ILE A 35 -10.19 -27.84 2.72
N HIS A 36 -9.12 -27.09 2.46
CA HIS A 36 -8.41 -26.41 3.52
C HIS A 36 -9.29 -25.23 3.96
N ASP A 37 -9.56 -25.16 5.26
CA ASP A 37 -10.21 -24.00 5.85
C ASP A 37 -9.14 -22.91 5.94
N ASP A 38 -9.04 -22.08 4.89
CA ASP A 38 -8.07 -20.98 4.76
C ASP A 38 -8.42 -19.80 5.69
N THR A 39 -9.08 -20.07 6.81
CA THR A 39 -9.40 -19.08 7.85
C THR A 39 -8.11 -18.69 8.56
N VAL A 40 -7.49 -17.61 8.09
CA VAL A 40 -6.33 -16.99 8.74
C VAL A 40 -6.78 -16.42 10.08
N VAL A 41 -6.44 -17.09 11.17
CA VAL A 41 -6.62 -16.58 12.53
C VAL A 41 -5.54 -15.53 12.78
N ILE A 42 -5.95 -14.27 12.90
CA ILE A 42 -5.04 -13.16 13.23
C ILE A 42 -4.76 -13.23 14.74
N PRO A 43 -3.48 -13.29 15.17
CA PRO A 43 -3.12 -13.31 16.59
C PRO A 43 -3.63 -12.06 17.32
N ASP A 44 -4.04 -12.21 18.58
CA ASP A 44 -4.64 -11.12 19.36
C ASP A 44 -3.69 -9.93 19.56
N GLU A 45 -2.37 -10.15 19.49
CA GLU A 45 -1.35 -9.10 19.52
C GLU A 45 -1.48 -8.09 18.36
N PHE A 46 -2.10 -8.48 17.25
CA PHE A 46 -2.31 -7.64 16.06
C PHE A 46 -3.72 -7.06 15.97
N LYS A 47 -4.62 -7.38 16.90
CA LYS A 47 -5.97 -6.82 16.95
C LYS A 47 -5.92 -5.50 17.74
N GLY A 48 -6.07 -4.38 17.04
CA GLY A 48 -6.16 -3.06 17.67
C GLY A 48 -7.42 -2.88 18.52
N GLU A 49 -7.44 -1.81 19.32
CA GLU A 49 -8.56 -1.48 20.24
C GLU A 49 -9.91 -1.27 19.53
N ASP A 50 -9.91 -1.10 18.20
CA ASP A 50 -11.06 -0.87 17.33
C ASP A 50 -11.55 -2.12 16.57
N TYR A 51 -10.99 -3.31 16.81
CA TYR A 51 -11.40 -4.55 16.11
C TYR A 51 -12.70 -5.15 16.67
N THR A 52 -13.75 -5.25 15.83
CA THR A 52 -15.01 -5.95 16.15
C THR A 52 -15.21 -7.18 15.25
N GLU A 53 -15.50 -8.33 15.85
CA GLU A 53 -15.73 -9.59 15.13
C GLU A 53 -17.17 -9.66 14.59
N GLU A 54 -17.37 -9.42 13.29
CA GLU A 54 -18.67 -9.68 12.63
C GLU A 54 -18.64 -10.98 11.81
N PRO A 55 -19.60 -11.91 12.01
CA PRO A 55 -19.62 -13.18 11.28
C PRO A 55 -20.16 -13.01 9.85
N ALA A 56 -19.34 -13.38 8.86
CA ALA A 56 -19.72 -13.36 7.44
C ALA A 56 -20.78 -14.44 7.11
N LYS A 57 -22.04 -14.04 6.91
CA LYS A 57 -23.10 -14.93 6.39
C LYS A 57 -22.97 -15.14 4.88
N SER A 58 -22.59 -16.35 4.49
CA SER A 58 -22.57 -16.85 3.11
C SER A 58 -23.99 -17.15 2.60
N THR A 59 -24.43 -16.51 1.52
CA THR A 59 -25.63 -16.92 0.75
C THR A 59 -25.20 -17.50 -0.59
N LYS A 60 -25.29 -18.83 -0.73
CA LYS A 60 -25.13 -19.54 -2.01
C LYS A 60 -26.43 -19.49 -2.80
N THR A 61 -26.41 -19.10 -4.07
CA THR A 61 -27.50 -19.38 -5.02
C THR A 61 -26.92 -19.94 -6.32
N LYS A 62 -27.31 -21.17 -6.65
CA LYS A 62 -27.00 -21.86 -7.91
C LYS A 62 -27.83 -21.24 -9.05
N LYS A 63 -27.23 -20.96 -10.21
CA LYS A 63 -27.99 -20.75 -11.46
C LYS A 63 -27.44 -21.62 -12.59
N ASN A 64 -28.33 -22.48 -13.08
CA ASN A 64 -28.19 -23.28 -14.28
C ASN A 64 -28.36 -22.36 -15.51
N GLY A 65 -27.56 -22.58 -16.55
CA GLY A 65 -27.46 -21.65 -17.69
C GLY A 65 -28.53 -21.80 -18.78
N LYS A 66 -28.70 -20.74 -19.59
CA LYS A 66 -28.73 -20.79 -21.07
C LYS A 66 -28.88 -19.40 -21.69
N THR A 67 -27.94 -19.11 -22.60
CA THR A 67 -27.94 -18.22 -23.78
C THR A 67 -28.31 -16.74 -23.66
N CYS A 68 -27.40 -15.90 -24.17
CA CYS A 68 -27.44 -14.45 -24.21
C CYS A 68 -28.03 -13.93 -25.53
N PRO A 69 -28.92 -12.92 -25.51
CA PRO A 69 -29.04 -11.96 -26.61
C PRO A 69 -28.33 -10.64 -26.27
N LYS A 70 -27.69 -10.05 -27.29
CA LYS A 70 -26.88 -8.82 -27.23
C LYS A 70 -27.76 -7.61 -26.90
N ILE A 71 -27.46 -6.91 -25.80
CA ILE A 71 -28.04 -5.61 -25.44
C ILE A 71 -26.95 -4.54 -25.63
N LYS A 72 -27.32 -3.43 -26.28
CA LYS A 72 -26.50 -2.25 -26.61
C LYS A 72 -25.99 -1.57 -25.32
N PRO A 73 -24.84 -0.86 -25.32
CA PRO A 73 -24.26 -0.31 -24.10
C PRO A 73 -25.18 0.79 -23.53
N VAL A 74 -25.86 0.46 -22.43
CA VAL A 74 -26.47 1.42 -21.52
C VAL A 74 -25.32 2.23 -20.91
N SER A 75 -25.57 3.50 -20.59
CA SER A 75 -24.70 4.35 -19.77
C SER A 75 -24.08 3.52 -18.64
N ALA A 76 -22.81 3.78 -18.34
CA ALA A 76 -22.04 3.00 -17.38
C ALA A 76 -22.54 3.23 -15.94
N GLU A 77 -23.78 2.86 -15.65
CA GLU A 77 -24.21 2.49 -14.32
C GLU A 77 -23.35 1.28 -13.92
N ASP A 78 -22.53 1.48 -12.89
CA ASP A 78 -21.67 0.45 -12.31
C ASP A 78 -22.43 -0.87 -12.19
N ARG A 79 -22.00 -1.87 -12.97
CA ARG A 79 -22.62 -3.20 -13.06
C ARG A 79 -22.65 -3.94 -11.71
N TYR A 80 -21.89 -3.44 -10.74
CA TYR A 80 -21.81 -3.96 -9.38
C TYR A 80 -22.32 -2.91 -8.39
N PRO A 81 -23.32 -3.23 -7.55
CA PRO A 81 -23.72 -2.34 -6.47
C PRO A 81 -22.52 -2.11 -5.55
N LYS A 82 -22.30 -0.85 -5.17
CA LYS A 82 -21.28 -0.51 -4.17
C LYS A 82 -21.56 -1.36 -2.93
N ARG A 83 -20.56 -2.13 -2.50
CA ARG A 83 -20.66 -2.87 -1.25
C ARG A 83 -20.82 -1.86 -0.12
N ASN A 84 -21.86 -2.01 0.70
CA ASN A 84 -22.04 -1.24 1.94
C ASN A 84 -21.02 -1.72 2.99
N LEU A 85 -19.73 -1.57 2.71
CA LEU A 85 -18.66 -1.80 3.67
C LEU A 85 -18.34 -0.47 4.34
N ALA A 86 -18.19 -0.49 5.66
CA ALA A 86 -17.64 0.63 6.38
C ALA A 86 -16.27 0.97 5.76
N VAL A 87 -16.09 2.23 5.36
CA VAL A 87 -14.81 2.71 4.82
C VAL A 87 -13.84 2.78 5.99
N VAL A 88 -13.07 1.71 6.20
CA VAL A 88 -11.94 1.70 7.12
C VAL A 88 -10.87 2.60 6.54
N LYS A 89 -10.62 3.73 7.20
CA LYS A 89 -9.51 4.63 6.86
C LYS A 89 -8.27 4.10 7.55
N TYR A 90 -7.45 3.36 6.82
CA TYR A 90 -6.13 2.96 7.31
C TYR A 90 -5.26 4.22 7.42
N ARG A 91 -4.94 4.61 8.66
CA ARG A 91 -3.89 5.57 8.94
C ARG A 91 -2.65 4.76 9.31
N ASP A 92 -1.59 4.94 8.55
CA ASP A 92 -0.30 4.35 8.88
C ASP A 92 0.11 4.86 10.29
N PRO A 93 0.45 3.98 11.26
CA PRO A 93 1.15 4.43 12.45
C PRO A 93 2.30 5.32 11.99
N LYS A 94 2.42 6.50 12.62
CA LYS A 94 3.32 7.56 12.17
C LYS A 94 4.76 7.04 12.27
N ALA A 95 5.23 6.40 11.20
CA ALA A 95 6.60 5.94 11.10
C ALA A 95 7.48 7.17 11.31
N LEU A 96 8.44 7.05 12.21
CA LEU A 96 9.43 8.09 12.43
C LEU A 96 10.09 8.40 11.10
N LYS A 97 10.05 9.68 10.72
CA LYS A 97 10.67 10.17 9.50
C LYS A 97 12.07 10.64 9.83
N ASP A 98 12.89 10.81 8.79
CA ASP A 98 14.24 11.34 8.95
C ASP A 98 14.23 12.75 9.59
N ASP A 99 13.15 13.52 9.41
CA ASP A 99 12.96 14.86 10.01
C ASP A 99 12.72 14.83 11.54
N ASP A 100 12.45 13.67 12.13
CA ASP A 100 12.22 13.52 13.58
C ASP A 100 13.53 13.37 14.38
N PHE A 101 14.67 13.22 13.70
CA PHE A 101 15.98 13.01 14.32
C PHE A 101 16.83 14.29 14.33
N LEU A 102 17.50 14.55 15.45
CA LEU A 102 18.50 15.61 15.60
C LEU A 102 19.91 15.02 15.56
N TYR A 103 20.83 15.72 14.89
CA TYR A 103 22.23 15.34 14.85
C TYR A 103 23.02 16.11 15.90
N CYS A 104 23.90 15.40 16.61
CA CYS A 104 24.84 16.01 17.55
C CYS A 104 26.25 15.99 16.96
N ASP A 105 26.83 17.16 16.74
CA ASP A 105 28.17 17.32 16.15
C ASP A 105 29.26 16.72 17.03
N ASP A 106 29.16 16.83 18.35
CA ASP A 106 30.15 16.30 19.29
C ASP A 106 30.13 14.76 19.39
N CYS A 107 28.95 14.14 19.20
CA CYS A 107 28.79 12.68 19.24
C CYS A 107 28.89 12.01 17.87
N GLU A 108 28.80 12.80 16.81
CA GLU A 108 28.67 12.36 15.42
C GLU A 108 27.52 11.35 15.20
N LYS A 109 26.38 11.56 15.87
CA LYS A 109 25.25 10.61 15.90
C LYS A 109 23.89 11.29 15.85
N LEU A 110 22.91 10.57 15.30
CA LEU A 110 21.50 10.95 15.27
C LEU A 110 20.77 10.46 16.54
N TYR A 111 19.97 11.33 17.14
CA TYR A 111 19.16 11.07 18.31
C TYR A 111 17.69 11.43 18.03
N LEU A 112 16.77 10.67 18.63
CA LEU A 112 15.35 11.00 18.60
C LEU A 112 15.07 12.00 19.72
N GLY A 113 15.05 13.30 19.39
CA GLY A 113 15.00 14.39 20.37
C GLY A 113 16.38 14.77 20.90
N ASP A 114 16.52 14.91 22.21
CA ASP A 114 17.72 15.46 22.84
C ASP A 114 18.88 14.45 22.93
N CYS A 115 20.11 14.96 22.90
CA CYS A 115 21.29 14.14 23.09
C CYS A 115 21.41 13.72 24.56
N THR A 116 21.72 12.44 24.84
CA THR A 116 21.87 11.96 26.23
C THR A 116 23.09 12.52 26.96
N LEU A 117 24.11 12.99 26.22
CA LEU A 117 25.33 13.55 26.78
C LEU A 117 25.29 15.08 26.85
N HIS A 118 24.83 15.74 25.78
CA HIS A 118 24.84 17.21 25.66
C HIS A 118 23.49 17.85 26.00
N GLY A 119 22.43 17.05 26.16
CA GLY A 119 21.08 17.53 26.39
C GLY A 119 20.44 18.12 25.13
N PRO A 120 19.49 19.05 25.29
CA PRO A 120 18.78 19.69 24.18
C PRO A 120 19.70 20.61 23.38
N CYS A 121 19.40 20.77 22.09
CA CYS A 121 20.08 21.74 21.24
C CYS A 121 19.82 23.17 21.73
N VAL A 122 20.88 23.99 21.81
CA VAL A 122 20.75 25.41 22.19
C VAL A 122 20.27 26.19 20.97
N ASN A 123 18.97 26.50 20.94
CA ASN A 123 18.40 27.34 19.89
C ASN A 123 18.72 28.81 20.17
N VAL A 124 19.34 29.48 19.20
CA VAL A 124 19.49 30.94 19.21
C VAL A 124 18.25 31.56 18.61
N GLU A 125 17.51 32.33 19.40
CA GLU A 125 16.30 33.01 18.95
C GLU A 125 16.64 34.26 18.14
N ASP A 126 15.89 34.48 17.06
CA ASP A 126 15.95 35.71 16.28
C ASP A 126 15.35 36.88 17.08
N THR A 127 15.76 38.11 16.77
CA THR A 127 15.14 39.29 17.36
C THR A 127 13.73 39.51 16.82
N GLU A 128 12.78 39.81 17.71
CA GLU A 128 11.37 39.94 17.35
C GLU A 128 11.08 41.17 16.49
N ILE A 129 10.63 40.96 15.24
CA ILE A 129 10.32 42.06 14.31
C ILE A 129 9.04 41.79 13.54
N LYS A 130 8.19 42.82 13.49
CA LYS A 130 6.91 42.82 12.76
C LYS A 130 7.10 42.43 11.30
N MET A 131 6.17 41.62 10.80
CA MET A 131 6.10 41.23 9.40
C MET A 131 5.85 42.46 8.50
N GLY A 132 6.48 42.50 7.32
CA GLY A 132 6.29 43.56 6.32
C GLY A 132 7.24 44.77 6.42
N LEU A 133 8.16 44.80 7.38
CA LEU A 133 9.19 45.83 7.45
C LEU A 133 10.27 45.65 6.37
N ALA A 134 10.70 46.76 5.78
CA ALA A 134 11.87 46.78 4.89
C ALA A 134 13.13 46.32 5.66
N ASP A 135 13.97 45.56 4.98
CA ASP A 135 15.19 44.95 5.53
C ASP A 135 14.96 44.12 6.81
N ARG A 136 13.78 43.50 6.97
CA ARG A 136 13.46 42.67 8.15
C ARG A 136 14.54 41.62 8.43
N ALA A 137 15.03 40.93 7.40
CA ALA A 137 16.05 39.88 7.53
C ALA A 137 17.35 40.36 8.20
N LYS A 138 17.77 41.60 7.96
CA LYS A 138 18.97 42.17 8.62
C LYS A 138 18.70 42.46 10.09
N LYS A 139 17.48 42.91 10.37
CA LYS A 139 17.11 43.34 11.71
C LYS A 139 16.81 42.16 12.63
N THR A 140 16.27 41.04 12.10
CA THR A 140 15.98 39.81 12.87
C THR A 140 17.25 39.07 13.30
N CYS A 141 18.43 39.53 12.87
CA CYS A 141 19.71 38.93 13.22
C CYS A 141 19.90 38.96 14.75
N PRO A 142 20.24 37.83 15.40
CA PRO A 142 20.47 37.77 16.83
C PRO A 142 21.67 38.62 17.26
N GLU A 143 21.70 38.99 18.53
CA GLU A 143 22.79 39.77 19.10
C GLU A 143 24.14 39.03 18.98
N GLY A 144 25.20 39.76 18.66
CA GLY A 144 26.55 39.20 18.46
C GLY A 144 26.85 38.73 17.04
N ILE A 145 25.87 38.76 16.12
CA ILE A 145 26.08 38.47 14.69
C ILE A 145 25.63 39.69 13.87
N THR A 146 26.33 39.99 12.76
CA THR A 146 25.99 41.11 11.88
C THR A 146 26.03 40.72 10.42
N VAL A 147 25.02 41.12 9.66
CA VAL A 147 24.96 40.91 8.20
C VAL A 147 25.82 41.94 7.47
N GLY A 148 26.80 41.48 6.68
CA GLY A 148 27.72 42.33 5.91
C GLY A 148 28.14 41.70 4.57
N PRO A 149 28.89 42.42 3.73
CA PRO A 149 29.41 41.88 2.47
C PRO A 149 30.36 40.70 2.75
N SER A 150 30.18 39.61 2.02
CA SER A 150 31.02 38.42 2.14
C SER A 150 32.41 38.63 1.53
N GLY A 151 33.44 38.04 2.15
CA GLY A 151 34.79 37.98 1.58
C GLY A 151 34.99 36.87 0.53
N ILE A 152 33.96 36.06 0.28
CA ILE A 152 33.95 35.02 -0.75
C ILE A 152 33.83 35.72 -2.11
N ARG A 153 34.75 35.41 -3.02
CA ARG A 153 34.77 35.91 -4.41
C ARG A 153 34.18 34.90 -5.37
#